data_AF-A0A662UV51-F1
#
_entry.id   AF-A0A662UV51-F1
#
_cell.length_a   1.000
_cell.length_b   1.000
_cell.length_c   1.000
_cell.angle_alpha   90.00
_cell.angle_beta   90.00
_cell.angle_gamma   90.00
#
_symmetry.space_group_name_H-M   'P 1'
#
loop_
_entity.id
_entity.type
_entity.pdbx_description
1 polymer ?
#
loop_
_entity_poly.entity_id
_entity_poly.type
_entity_poly.pdbx_seq_one_letter_code
_entity_poly.pdbx_strand_id
1 'polypeptide(L)'
;MADKIVSVLIKRLSRIGIDRNTIDKLLSGLPIKQEETAFIILDEARKLNPQVLVEREYGGLNTEPVYATILSLGDKLVIYMASPKEHEIRLLDNTMYAEALWIIDEFIKRNTGA
;
A
#
# COMPACT_ATOMS: atom_id res chain seq x y z
N MET A 1 11.42 10.45 -16.64
CA MET A 1 12.30 10.87 -15.53
C MET A 1 11.92 9.98 -14.36
N ALA A 2 12.76 9.03 -13.95
CA ALA A 2 12.37 8.11 -12.87
C ALA A 2 12.05 8.93 -11.62
N ASP A 3 10.87 8.72 -11.03
CA ASP A 3 10.41 9.53 -9.91
C ASP A 3 11.45 9.47 -8.78
N LYS A 4 12.02 10.62 -8.46
CA LYS A 4 13.13 10.76 -7.51
C LYS A 4 12.70 10.27 -6.13
N ILE A 5 11.42 10.43 -5.77
CA ILE A 5 10.90 10.01 -4.46
C ILE A 5 10.77 8.48 -4.38
N VAL A 6 10.30 7.83 -5.45
CA VAL A 6 10.23 6.37 -5.56
C VAL A 6 11.63 5.78 -5.53
N SER A 7 12.58 6.39 -6.24
CA SER A 7 13.99 5.97 -6.20
C SER A 7 14.58 6.03 -4.78
N VAL A 8 14.16 7.00 -3.96
CA VAL A 8 14.55 7.09 -2.56
C VAL A 8 13.88 5.99 -1.73
N LEU A 9 12.59 5.74 -1.93
CA LEU A 9 11.87 4.63 -1.28
C LEU A 9 12.58 3.30 -1.54
N ILE A 10 12.85 2.96 -2.80
CA ILE A 10 13.51 1.70 -3.17
C ILE A 10 14.90 1.58 -2.52
N LYS A 11 15.68 2.67 -2.48
CA LYS A 11 16.98 2.68 -1.78
C LYS A 11 16.85 2.42 -0.28
N ARG A 12 15.80 2.92 0.37
CA ARG A 12 15.55 2.67 1.80
C ARG A 12 15.13 1.22 2.03
N LEU A 13 14.19 0.70 1.24
CA LEU A 13 13.73 -0.69 1.32
C LEU A 13 14.88 -1.69 1.13
N SER A 14 15.72 -1.46 0.11
CA SER A 14 16.90 -2.31 -0.13
C SER A 14 17.91 -2.26 1.01
N ARG A 15 18.11 -1.10 1.67
CA ARG A 15 18.99 -0.98 2.84
C ARG A 15 18.47 -1.70 4.08
N ILE A 16 17.15 -1.79 4.23
CA ILE A 16 16.49 -2.49 5.35
C ILE A 16 16.45 -4.01 5.10
N GLY A 17 16.80 -4.46 3.89
CA GLY A 17 16.91 -5.88 3.56
C GLY A 17 15.70 -6.45 2.83
N ILE A 18 14.79 -5.59 2.33
CA ILE A 18 13.74 -6.06 1.41
C ILE A 18 14.42 -6.57 0.14
N ASP A 19 14.13 -7.82 -0.21
CA ASP A 19 14.76 -8.49 -1.33
C ASP A 19 14.34 -7.88 -2.67
N ARG A 20 15.20 -8.09 -3.67
CA ARG A 20 15.00 -7.51 -5.00
C ARG A 20 13.71 -7.99 -5.68
N ASN A 21 13.30 -9.24 -5.47
CA ASN A 21 12.07 -9.77 -6.09
C ASN A 21 10.83 -9.09 -5.50
N THR A 22 10.82 -8.82 -4.19
CA THR A 22 9.77 -8.03 -3.55
C THR A 22 9.73 -6.59 -4.08
N ILE A 23 10.89 -5.95 -4.25
CA ILE A 23 10.99 -4.61 -4.85
C ILE A 23 10.48 -4.61 -6.30
N ASP A 24 10.87 -5.61 -7.11
CA ASP A 24 10.46 -5.72 -8.50
C ASP A 24 8.94 -5.96 -8.61
N LYS A 25 8.36 -6.75 -7.70
CA LYS A 25 6.90 -6.89 -7.57
C LYS A 25 6.22 -5.57 -7.24
N LEU A 26 6.74 -4.82 -6.26
CA LEU A 26 6.20 -3.51 -5.88
C LEU A 26 6.20 -2.56 -7.08
N LEU A 27 7.34 -2.46 -7.78
CA LEU A 27 7.50 -1.60 -8.95
C LEU A 27 6.61 -1.99 -10.13
N SER A 28 6.23 -3.27 -10.21
CA SER A 28 5.29 -3.80 -11.21
C SER A 28 3.82 -3.66 -10.81
N GLY A 29 3.53 -3.02 -9.65
CA GLY A 29 2.17 -2.88 -9.12
C GLY A 29 1.55 -4.18 -8.59
N LEU A 30 2.35 -5.25 -8.46
CA LEU A 30 1.89 -6.53 -7.93
C LEU A 30 1.70 -6.46 -6.41
N PRO A 31 0.70 -7.18 -5.87
CA PRO A 31 0.43 -7.19 -4.44
C PRO A 31 1.56 -7.86 -3.66
N ILE A 32 1.95 -7.22 -2.56
CA ILE A 32 2.80 -7.82 -1.52
C ILE A 32 1.91 -8.08 -0.30
N LYS A 33 1.76 -9.36 0.05
CA LYS A 33 0.80 -9.82 1.06
C LYS A 33 1.40 -10.23 2.40
N GLN A 34 2.74 -10.27 2.49
CA GLN A 34 3.43 -10.57 3.74
C GLN A 34 3.26 -9.38 4.69
N GLU A 35 2.64 -9.62 5.84
CA GLU A 35 2.27 -8.59 6.82
C GLU A 35 3.44 -7.66 7.19
N GLU A 36 4.53 -8.23 7.69
CA GLU A 36 5.71 -7.46 8.12
C GLU A 36 6.30 -6.64 6.95
N THR A 37 6.48 -7.27 5.80
CA THR A 37 6.98 -6.62 4.58
C THR A 37 6.08 -5.46 4.14
N ALA A 38 4.76 -5.67 4.13
CA ALA A 38 3.79 -4.67 3.72
C ALA A 38 3.81 -3.47 4.68
N PHE A 39 3.89 -3.74 5.99
CA PHE A 39 3.99 -2.70 7.01
C PHE A 39 5.29 -1.89 6.90
N ILE A 40 6.44 -2.56 6.70
CA ILE A 40 7.73 -1.89 6.49
C ILE A 40 7.67 -0.94 5.27
N ILE A 41 7.07 -1.39 4.17
CA ILE A 41 6.93 -0.56 2.97
C ILE A 41 6.04 0.65 3.23
N LEU A 42 4.92 0.49 3.95
CA LEU A 42 4.05 1.60 4.34
C LEU A 42 4.78 2.62 5.22
N ASP A 43 5.50 2.15 6.24
CA ASP A 43 6.23 2.99 7.18
C ASP A 43 7.34 3.79 6.47
N GLU A 44 8.12 3.14 5.60
CA GLU A 44 9.12 3.83 4.80
C GLU A 44 8.52 4.83 3.81
N ALA A 45 7.36 4.54 3.22
CA ALA A 45 6.62 5.48 2.39
C ALA A 45 6.17 6.72 3.20
N ARG A 46 5.65 6.54 4.43
CA ARG A 46 5.23 7.65 5.31
C ARG A 46 6.39 8.57 5.70
N LYS A 47 7.59 8.01 5.90
CA LYS A 47 8.82 8.79 6.19
C LYS A 47 9.29 9.66 5.03
N LEU A 48 8.64 9.59 3.86
CA LEU A 48 8.88 10.47 2.73
C LEU A 48 7.89 11.65 2.67
N ASN A 49 7.10 11.85 3.72
CA ASN A 49 6.07 12.89 3.83
C ASN A 49 5.09 12.89 2.64
N PRO A 50 4.42 11.75 2.36
CA PRO A 50 3.44 11.69 1.29
C PRO A 50 2.22 12.55 1.61
N GLN A 51 1.47 12.89 0.57
CA GLN A 51 0.11 13.38 0.77
C GLN A 51 -0.81 12.20 1.09
N VAL A 52 -1.51 12.25 2.22
CA VAL A 52 -2.54 11.25 2.55
C VAL A 52 -3.81 11.57 1.77
N LEU A 53 -4.22 10.67 0.87
CA LEU A 53 -5.46 10.81 0.10
C LEU A 53 -6.63 10.07 0.77
N VAL A 54 -6.34 8.91 1.36
CA VAL A 54 -7.31 8.09 2.09
C VAL A 54 -6.62 7.51 3.32
N GLU A 55 -7.30 7.53 4.45
CA GLU A 55 -6.91 6.82 5.68
C GLU A 55 -8.17 6.57 6.49
N ARG A 56 -8.66 5.32 6.48
CA ARG A 56 -9.94 4.96 7.09
C ARG A 56 -9.90 3.54 7.64
N GLU A 57 -10.69 3.35 8.69
CA GLU A 57 -11.05 2.04 9.22
C GLU A 57 -12.51 1.76 8.88
N TYR A 58 -12.79 0.52 8.48
CA TYR A 58 -14.10 0.02 8.11
C TYR A 58 -14.44 -1.18 9.01
N GLY A 59 -15.66 -1.27 9.51
CA GLY A 59 -16.08 -2.33 10.45
C GLY A 59 -15.82 -1.99 11.92
N GLY A 60 -15.62 -3.00 12.78
CA GLY A 60 -15.16 -2.84 14.17
C GLY A 60 -16.18 -3.11 15.28
N LEU A 61 -17.49 -3.11 15.00
CA LEU A 61 -18.52 -3.46 16.00
C LEU A 61 -19.04 -4.90 15.86
N ASN A 62 -19.36 -5.31 14.62
CA ASN A 62 -19.96 -6.63 14.34
C ASN A 62 -19.16 -7.43 13.29
N THR A 63 -18.09 -6.85 12.74
CA THR A 63 -17.25 -7.45 11.69
C THR A 63 -15.79 -7.18 12.00
N GLU A 64 -14.90 -8.00 11.47
CA GLU A 64 -13.45 -7.79 11.56
C GLU A 64 -13.08 -6.42 10.97
N PRO A 65 -12.25 -5.61 11.67
CA PRO A 65 -11.88 -4.28 11.21
C PRO A 65 -10.97 -4.38 9.99
N VAL A 66 -11.21 -3.51 9.02
CA VAL A 66 -10.39 -3.36 7.82
C VAL A 66 -9.84 -1.95 7.79
N TYR A 67 -8.52 -1.83 7.78
CA TYR A 67 -7.82 -0.57 7.58
C TYR A 67 -7.46 -0.41 6.10
N ALA A 68 -7.65 0.78 5.55
CA ALA A 68 -7.20 1.11 4.20
C ALA A 68 -6.59 2.52 4.14
N THR A 69 -5.51 2.65 3.38
CA THR A 69 -4.85 3.94 3.13
C THR A 69 -4.35 4.05 1.70
N ILE A 70 -4.43 5.28 1.16
CA ILE A 70 -3.81 5.69 -0.09
C ILE A 70 -2.91 6.88 0.22
N LEU A 71 -1.62 6.72 -0.05
CA LEU A 71 -0.60 7.75 0.05
C LEU A 71 -0.14 8.15 -1.36
N SER A 72 -0.08 9.44 -1.66
CA SER A 72 0.51 9.95 -2.89
C SER A 72 1.97 10.32 -2.67
N LEU A 73 2.84 9.70 -3.46
CA LEU A 73 4.28 9.93 -3.52
C LEU A 73 4.65 10.36 -4.95
N GLY A 74 4.54 11.66 -5.23
CA GLY A 74 4.83 12.18 -6.57
C GLY A 74 3.83 11.67 -7.60
N ASP A 75 4.33 10.95 -8.61
CA ASP A 75 3.49 10.33 -9.66
C ASP A 75 2.95 8.95 -9.28
N LYS A 76 3.21 8.48 -8.05
CA LYS A 76 2.75 7.18 -7.55
C LYS A 76 1.73 7.26 -6.41
N LEU A 77 1.01 6.16 -6.26
CA LEU A 77 0.10 5.85 -5.16
C LEU A 77 0.61 4.61 -4.44
N VAL A 78 0.84 4.73 -3.14
CA VAL A 78 1.01 3.57 -2.24
C VAL A 78 -0.36 3.25 -1.65
N ILE A 79 -0.83 2.04 -1.91
CA ILE A 79 -2.12 1.54 -1.43
C ILE A 79 -1.82 0.46 -0.43
N TYR A 80 -2.23 0.65 0.82
CA TYR A 80 -2.09 -0.37 1.86
C TYR A 80 -3.46 -0.69 2.45
N MET A 81 -3.74 -1.97 2.59
CA MET A 81 -4.95 -2.50 3.20
C MET A 81 -4.57 -3.59 4.19
N ALA A 82 -5.27 -3.64 5.30
CA ALA A 82 -5.06 -4.62 6.35
C ALA A 82 -6.36 -5.03 7.00
N SER A 83 -6.45 -6.32 7.34
CA SER A 83 -7.47 -6.93 8.19
C SER A 83 -6.74 -7.91 9.13
N PRO A 84 -7.39 -8.46 10.17
CA PRO A 84 -6.77 -9.44 11.05
C PRO A 84 -6.19 -10.69 10.35
N LYS A 85 -6.63 -10.98 9.11
CA LYS A 85 -6.23 -12.19 8.37
C LYS A 85 -5.41 -11.90 7.12
N GLU A 86 -5.40 -10.67 6.64
CA GLU A 86 -4.81 -10.34 5.35
C GLU A 86 -4.24 -8.94 5.34
N HIS A 87 -3.03 -8.81 4.79
CA HIS A 87 -2.37 -7.55 4.50
C HIS A 87 -2.07 -7.47 3.02
N GLU A 88 -2.09 -6.27 2.46
CA GLU A 88 -1.75 -6.06 1.07
C GLU A 88 -1.22 -4.65 0.85
N ILE A 89 -0.04 -4.54 0.23
CA ILE A 89 0.49 -3.26 -0.26
C ILE A 89 0.76 -3.32 -1.76
N ARG A 90 0.49 -2.21 -2.44
CA ARG A 90 0.76 -2.00 -3.87
C ARG A 90 1.31 -0.61 -4.13
N LEU A 91 2.05 -0.47 -5.22
CA LEU A 91 2.49 0.82 -5.76
C LEU A 91 1.92 0.97 -7.17
N LEU A 92 1.02 1.92 -7.38
CA LEU A 92 0.40 2.20 -8.68
C LEU A 92 0.79 3.60 -9.18
N ASP A 93 0.52 3.88 -10.45
CA ASP A 93 0.55 5.24 -11.00
C ASP A 93 -0.61 6.09 -10.47
N ASN A 94 -0.40 7.40 -10.33
CA ASN A 94 -1.42 8.34 -9.85
C ASN A 94 -2.67 8.43 -10.74
N THR A 95 -2.52 8.12 -12.03
CA THR A 95 -3.62 8.04 -12.99
C THR A 95 -4.58 6.88 -12.68
N MET A 96 -4.12 5.89 -11.91
CA MET A 96 -4.89 4.71 -11.50
C MET A 96 -5.64 4.94 -10.18
N TYR A 97 -5.87 6.18 -9.76
CA TYR A 97 -6.57 6.47 -8.50
C TYR A 97 -7.97 5.82 -8.40
N ALA A 98 -8.73 5.78 -9.50
CA ALA A 98 -10.01 5.08 -9.53
C ALA A 98 -9.87 3.57 -9.32
N GLU A 99 -8.84 2.97 -9.89
CA GLU A 99 -8.51 1.55 -9.68
C GLU A 99 -8.04 1.30 -8.25
N ALA A 100 -7.29 2.22 -7.66
CA ALA A 100 -6.89 2.15 -6.26
C ALA A 100 -8.10 2.12 -5.31
N LEU A 101 -9.10 2.96 -5.57
CA LEU A 101 -10.37 2.94 -4.83
C LEU A 101 -11.14 1.63 -5.03
N TRP A 102 -11.17 1.12 -6.26
CA TRP A 102 -11.81 -0.17 -6.55
C TRP A 102 -11.13 -1.35 -5.84
N ILE A 103 -9.79 -1.37 -5.81
CA ILE A 103 -9.01 -2.39 -5.08
C ILE A 103 -9.35 -2.36 -3.58
N ILE A 104 -9.45 -1.17 -2.99
CA ILE A 104 -9.86 -1.01 -1.58
C ILE A 104 -11.27 -1.52 -1.35
N ASP A 105 -12.22 -1.15 -2.21
CA ASP A 105 -13.62 -1.59 -2.11
C ASP A 105 -13.73 -3.12 -2.15
N GLU A 106 -13.05 -3.78 -3.08
CA GLU A 106 -13.01 -5.24 -3.16
C GLU A 106 -12.31 -5.90 -1.96
N PHE A 107 -11.26 -5.27 -1.41
CA PHE A 107 -10.63 -5.73 -0.18
C PHE A 107 -11.57 -5.62 1.03
N ILE A 108 -12.37 -4.56 1.11
CA ILE A 108 -13.35 -4.38 2.18
C ILE A 108 -14.43 -5.47 2.06
N LYS A 109 -15.10 -5.58 0.90
CA LYS A 109 -16.17 -6.57 0.68
C LYS A 109 -15.75 -7.99 1.04
N ARG A 110 -14.56 -8.42 0.60
CA ARG A 110 -14.05 -9.78 0.85
C ARG A 110 -13.77 -10.06 2.34
N ASN A 111 -13.46 -9.03 3.13
CA ASN A 111 -13.10 -9.17 4.55
C ASN A 111 -14.23 -8.81 5.52
N THR A 112 -15.21 -8.00 5.11
CA THR A 112 -16.37 -7.63 5.94
C THR A 112 -17.65 -8.39 5.58
N GLY A 113 -17.67 -9.11 4.45
CA GLY A 113 -18.86 -9.83 3.97
C GLY A 113 -20.00 -8.91 3.51
N ALA A 114 -19.65 -7.67 3.12
CA ALA A 114 -20.58 -6.64 2.66
C ALA A 114 -20.76 -6.67 1.14
#